data_AF-A0A0G0BZC4-F1
#
_entry.id   AF-A0A0G0BZC4-F1
#
_cell.length_a   1.000
_cell.length_b   1.000
_cell.length_c   1.000
_cell.angle_alpha   90.00
_cell.angle_beta   90.00
_cell.angle_gamma   90.00
#
_symmetry.space_group_name_H-M   'P 1'
#
loop_
_entity.id
_entity.type
_entity.pdbx_description
1 polymer ?
#
loop_
_entity_poly.entity_id
_entity_poly.type
_entity_poly.pdbx_seq_one_letter_code
_entity_poly.pdbx_strand_id
1 'polypeptide(L)'
;MINIADISIDKIIGGEFQNEIPELYELKNTFENNRWHHETTFEHTISVLSEYEKIISTNQIDWLDVKINNNSKKSLLRIAILLHDISKNETMLIANDKTNSFPNHEEKGAIKAKNILKRFELSDDEKKFIISIIENHGQPHKILGSREDCEQALNDFKIKMPNIYNETMLLAMVDTMGSKLEQNEKENYDFRISKYKNILELI
;
A
#
# COMPACT_ATOMS: atom_id res chain seq x y z
N MET A 1 1.89 -22.42 -8.67
CA MET A 1 1.74 -20.95 -8.66
C MET A 1 1.56 -20.55 -7.20
N ILE A 2 1.78 -19.31 -6.81
CA ILE A 2 1.64 -18.86 -5.42
C ILE A 2 0.15 -18.78 -5.08
N ASN A 3 -0.29 -19.50 -4.06
CA ASN A 3 -1.60 -19.29 -3.46
C ASN A 3 -1.50 -18.15 -2.43
N ILE A 4 -2.35 -17.14 -2.55
CA ILE A 4 -2.31 -15.97 -1.65
C ILE A 4 -2.63 -16.32 -0.20
N ALA A 5 -3.31 -17.44 0.06
CA ALA A 5 -3.59 -17.93 1.40
C ALA A 5 -2.34 -18.46 2.12
N ASP A 6 -1.31 -18.85 1.37
CA ASP A 6 -0.06 -19.37 1.95
C ASP A 6 0.89 -18.27 2.41
N ILE A 7 0.65 -17.02 2.02
CA ILE A 7 1.48 -15.87 2.37
C ILE A 7 1.19 -15.46 3.81
N SER A 8 2.24 -15.29 4.61
CA SER A 8 2.16 -14.65 5.93
C SER A 8 3.35 -13.73 6.16
N ILE A 9 3.21 -12.78 7.10
CA ILE A 9 4.31 -11.88 7.48
C ILE A 9 5.54 -12.69 7.90
N ASP A 10 5.37 -13.69 8.75
CA ASP A 10 6.47 -14.56 9.22
C ASP A 10 7.19 -15.26 8.07
N LYS A 11 6.45 -15.81 7.11
CA LYS A 11 7.03 -16.49 5.94
C LYS A 11 7.76 -15.53 5.00
N ILE A 12 7.24 -14.31 4.83
CA ILE A 12 7.90 -13.26 4.04
C ILE A 12 9.19 -12.82 4.74
N ILE A 13 9.17 -12.59 6.05
CA ILE A 13 10.37 -12.27 6.83
C ILE A 13 11.40 -13.41 6.74
N GLY A 14 10.92 -14.66 6.85
CA GLY A 14 11.72 -15.88 6.77
C GLY A 14 12.33 -16.17 5.39
N GLY A 15 11.93 -15.45 4.34
CA GLY A 15 12.48 -15.64 3.00
C GLY A 15 11.85 -16.78 2.20
N GLU A 16 10.73 -17.35 2.65
CA GLU A 16 10.12 -18.52 2.01
C GLU A 16 9.67 -18.25 0.57
N PHE A 17 9.42 -16.98 0.21
CA PHE A 17 8.99 -16.56 -1.13
C PHE A 17 10.09 -15.87 -1.95
N GLN A 18 11.37 -15.97 -1.54
CA GLN A 18 12.46 -15.25 -2.19
C GLN A 18 12.67 -15.65 -3.64
N ASN A 19 12.39 -16.91 -4.00
CA ASN A 19 12.55 -17.38 -5.37
C ASN A 19 11.37 -16.98 -6.26
N GLU A 20 10.18 -16.88 -5.68
CA GLU A 20 8.93 -16.61 -6.39
C GLU A 20 8.66 -15.11 -6.53
N ILE A 21 9.09 -14.29 -5.56
CA ILE A 21 8.93 -12.84 -5.55
C ILE A 21 10.27 -12.15 -5.19
N PRO A 22 11.37 -12.42 -5.92
CA PRO A 22 12.68 -11.82 -5.62
C PRO A 22 12.63 -10.29 -5.57
N GLU A 23 11.77 -9.67 -6.38
CA GLU A 23 11.60 -8.23 -6.46
C GLU A 23 11.21 -7.60 -5.10
N LEU A 24 10.47 -8.33 -4.27
CA LEU A 24 10.12 -7.89 -2.92
C LEU A 24 11.36 -7.85 -2.02
N TYR A 25 12.20 -8.87 -2.10
CA TYR A 25 13.39 -8.99 -1.24
C TYR A 25 14.51 -8.05 -1.67
N GLU A 26 14.56 -7.62 -2.92
CA GLU A 26 15.44 -6.56 -3.40
C GLU A 26 15.20 -5.23 -2.67
N LEU A 27 13.98 -4.99 -2.16
CA LEU A 27 13.64 -3.79 -1.40
C LEU A 27 14.41 -3.69 -0.07
N LYS A 28 15.00 -4.77 0.42
CA LYS A 28 15.95 -4.74 1.56
C LYS A 28 17.18 -3.88 1.28
N ASN A 29 17.50 -3.64 0.01
CA ASN A 29 18.61 -2.79 -0.41
C ASN A 29 18.17 -1.35 -0.72
N THR A 30 16.89 -1.02 -0.55
CA THR A 30 16.33 0.31 -0.84
C THR A 30 16.09 1.02 0.47
N PHE A 31 17.08 1.76 0.96
CA PHE A 31 16.95 2.53 2.20
C PHE A 31 16.23 3.85 1.90
N GLU A 32 15.09 4.08 2.56
CA GLU A 32 14.34 5.33 2.47
C GLU A 32 14.83 6.30 3.54
N ASN A 33 15.10 7.53 3.13
CA ASN A 33 15.58 8.58 4.01
C ASN A 33 14.84 9.88 3.68
N ASN A 34 13.67 10.05 4.28
CA ASN A 34 12.86 11.25 4.15
C ASN A 34 12.01 11.43 5.41
N ARG A 35 11.18 12.47 5.45
CA ARG A 35 10.35 12.77 6.62
C ARG A 35 9.36 11.65 7.00
N TRP A 36 8.99 10.78 6.06
CA TRP A 36 8.06 9.68 6.28
C TRP A 36 8.76 8.38 6.65
N HIS A 37 10.00 8.18 6.20
CA HIS A 37 10.66 6.88 6.31
C HIS A 37 12.13 7.03 6.69
N HIS A 38 12.57 6.15 7.58
CA HIS A 38 13.98 5.98 7.95
C HIS A 38 14.29 4.50 8.18
N GLU A 39 13.97 3.70 7.16
CA GLU A 39 14.11 2.25 7.12
C GLU A 39 14.19 1.79 5.66
N THR A 40 14.39 0.49 5.42
CA THR A 40 14.28 -0.04 4.07
C THR A 40 12.84 -0.11 3.61
N THR A 41 12.60 -0.01 2.30
CA THR A 41 11.25 -0.18 1.72
C THR A 41 10.66 -1.55 2.08
N PHE A 42 11.50 -2.59 2.24
CA PHE A 42 11.05 -3.90 2.72
C PHE A 42 10.51 -3.82 4.15
N GLU A 43 11.27 -3.24 5.08
CA GLU A 43 10.84 -3.06 6.48
C GLU A 43 9.56 -2.24 6.57
N HIS A 44 9.48 -1.13 5.81
CA HIS A 44 8.27 -0.32 5.70
C HIS A 44 7.08 -1.16 5.23
N THR A 45 7.22 -1.93 4.14
CA THR A 45 6.16 -2.81 3.63
C THR A 45 5.65 -3.80 4.68
N ILE A 46 6.54 -4.36 5.50
CA ILE A 46 6.17 -5.25 6.61
C ILE A 46 5.42 -4.51 7.72
N SER A 47 5.84 -3.29 8.06
CA SER A 47 5.12 -2.42 9.01
C SER A 47 3.70 -2.10 8.52
N VAL A 48 3.53 -1.77 7.23
CA VAL A 48 2.21 -1.51 6.63
C VAL A 48 1.32 -2.76 6.68
N LEU A 49 1.85 -3.94 6.35
CA LEU A 49 1.12 -5.20 6.48
C LEU A 49 0.70 -5.50 7.92
N SER A 50 1.57 -5.20 8.89
CA SER A 50 1.29 -5.42 10.31
C SER A 50 0.16 -4.51 10.79
N GLU A 51 0.16 -3.23 10.41
CA GLU A 51 -0.93 -2.30 10.73
C GLU A 51 -2.24 -2.71 10.03
N TYR A 52 -2.17 -3.21 8.80
CA TYR A 52 -3.33 -3.78 8.11
C TYR A 52 -3.93 -4.97 8.85
N GLU A 53 -3.12 -5.96 9.23
CA GLU A 53 -3.57 -7.14 9.98
C GLU A 53 -4.19 -6.74 11.33
N LYS A 54 -3.60 -5.76 12.02
CA LYS A 54 -4.16 -5.19 13.25
C LYS A 54 -5.52 -4.55 13.01
N ILE A 55 -5.66 -3.68 12.01
CA ILE A 55 -6.94 -3.01 11.70
C ILE A 55 -8.05 -4.02 11.40
N ILE A 56 -7.80 -5.02 10.56
CA ILE A 56 -8.82 -6.02 10.21
C ILE A 56 -9.12 -7.02 11.34
N SER A 57 -8.22 -7.14 12.34
CA SER A 57 -8.45 -8.00 13.51
C SER A 57 -9.29 -7.32 14.60
N THR A 58 -9.23 -5.98 14.69
CA THR A 58 -9.92 -5.19 15.72
C THR A 58 -11.21 -4.55 15.22
N ASN A 59 -11.43 -4.52 13.91
CA ASN A 59 -12.60 -3.90 13.29
C ASN A 59 -13.32 -4.90 12.37
N GLN A 60 -14.65 -4.88 12.43
CA GLN A 60 -15.46 -5.52 11.41
C GLN A 60 -15.62 -4.57 10.22
N ILE A 61 -15.13 -4.98 9.05
CA ILE A 61 -15.10 -4.16 7.83
C ILE A 61 -15.78 -4.96 6.70
N ASP A 62 -17.11 -4.92 6.64
CA ASP A 62 -17.91 -5.82 5.80
C ASP A 62 -17.59 -5.71 4.29
N TRP A 63 -17.23 -4.50 3.81
CA TRP A 63 -16.90 -4.29 2.40
C TRP A 63 -15.60 -4.99 1.97
N LEU A 64 -14.73 -5.40 2.90
CA LEU A 64 -13.56 -6.23 2.62
C LEU A 64 -13.91 -7.71 2.42
N ASP A 65 -15.05 -8.19 2.93
CA ASP A 65 -15.46 -9.59 2.80
C ASP A 65 -16.12 -9.90 1.45
N VAL A 66 -16.47 -8.86 0.69
CA VAL A 66 -16.95 -8.99 -0.70
C VAL A 66 -15.89 -9.69 -1.55
N LYS A 67 -16.32 -10.65 -2.36
CA LYS A 67 -15.44 -11.41 -3.26
C LYS A 67 -15.31 -10.76 -4.63
N ILE A 68 -14.11 -10.87 -5.19
CA ILE A 68 -13.85 -10.70 -6.62
C ILE A 68 -13.47 -12.08 -7.12
N ASN A 69 -14.39 -12.75 -7.82
CA ASN A 69 -14.26 -14.16 -8.19
C ASN A 69 -13.97 -15.07 -6.99
N ASN A 70 -12.73 -15.56 -6.88
CA ASN A 70 -12.38 -16.62 -5.94
C ASN A 70 -12.02 -16.08 -4.55
N ASN A 71 -11.45 -14.88 -4.50
CA ASN A 71 -10.85 -14.30 -3.30
C ASN A 71 -11.61 -13.06 -2.81
N SER A 72 -11.53 -12.79 -1.51
CA SER A 72 -12.12 -11.59 -0.89
C SER A 72 -11.26 -10.36 -1.14
N LYS A 73 -11.87 -9.18 -1.17
CA LYS A 73 -11.16 -7.88 -1.21
C LYS A 73 -10.14 -7.77 -0.08
N LYS A 74 -10.42 -8.33 1.10
CA LYS A 74 -9.49 -8.48 2.24
C LYS A 74 -8.17 -9.13 1.80
N SER A 75 -8.25 -10.33 1.23
CA SER A 75 -7.06 -11.09 0.81
C SER A 75 -6.33 -10.43 -0.38
N LEU A 76 -7.06 -9.81 -1.30
CA LEU A 76 -6.48 -9.13 -2.46
C LEU A 76 -5.79 -7.82 -2.07
N LEU A 77 -6.39 -7.04 -1.16
CA LEU A 77 -5.79 -5.81 -0.63
C LEU A 77 -4.48 -6.11 0.10
N ARG A 78 -4.39 -7.23 0.82
CA ARG A 78 -3.13 -7.68 1.44
C ARG A 78 -2.02 -7.87 0.40
N ILE A 79 -2.33 -8.40 -0.78
CA ILE A 79 -1.37 -8.52 -1.88
C ILE A 79 -1.03 -7.16 -2.50
N ALA A 80 -2.00 -6.25 -2.62
CA ALA A 80 -1.74 -4.89 -3.07
C ALA A 80 -0.78 -4.16 -2.12
N ILE A 81 -0.96 -4.31 -0.80
CA ILE A 81 -0.05 -3.75 0.21
C ILE A 81 1.36 -4.34 0.09
N LEU A 82 1.47 -5.66 -0.04
CA LEU A 82 2.77 -6.34 -0.20
C LEU A 82 3.57 -5.81 -1.41
N LEU A 83 2.87 -5.30 -2.44
CA LEU A 83 3.47 -4.87 -3.70
C LEU A 83 3.37 -3.36 -3.96
N HIS A 84 2.82 -2.55 -3.04
CA HIS A 84 2.48 -1.15 -3.34
C HIS A 84 3.69 -0.31 -3.76
N ASP A 85 4.83 -0.54 -3.10
CA ASP A 85 6.09 0.15 -3.30
C ASP A 85 7.14 -0.66 -4.06
N ILE A 86 6.71 -1.71 -4.77
CA ILE A 86 7.60 -2.71 -5.40
C ILE A 86 8.60 -2.13 -6.42
N SER A 87 8.45 -0.86 -6.82
CA SER A 87 9.33 -0.18 -7.77
C SER A 87 10.13 1.01 -7.21
N LYS A 88 10.12 1.23 -5.89
CA LYS A 88 10.93 2.28 -5.26
C LYS A 88 12.42 2.11 -5.56
N ASN A 89 12.92 0.87 -5.59
CA ASN A 89 14.32 0.58 -5.91
C ASN A 89 14.75 1.11 -7.29
N GLU A 90 13.87 1.08 -8.30
CA GLU A 90 14.22 1.50 -9.67
C GLU A 90 13.79 2.94 -10.00
N THR A 91 13.21 3.65 -9.05
CA THR A 91 12.79 5.06 -9.20
C THR A 91 13.49 5.98 -8.21
N MET A 92 14.29 5.43 -7.30
CA MET A 92 15.00 6.19 -6.28
C MET A 92 15.89 7.28 -6.88
N LEU A 93 15.65 8.51 -6.47
CA LEU A 93 16.54 9.65 -6.67
C LEU A 93 17.05 10.13 -5.32
N ILE A 94 18.36 10.36 -5.22
CA ILE A 94 19.02 10.85 -3.99
C ILE A 94 19.44 12.31 -4.20
N ALA A 95 18.98 13.19 -3.31
CA ALA A 95 19.33 14.61 -3.30
C ALA A 95 20.68 14.84 -2.60
N ASN A 96 21.20 16.08 -2.71
CA ASN A 96 22.50 16.46 -2.13
C ASN A 96 22.54 16.33 -0.60
N ASP A 97 21.41 16.53 0.07
CA ASP A 97 21.26 16.36 1.53
C ASP A 97 21.04 14.90 1.95
N LYS A 98 21.19 13.95 1.01
CA LYS A 98 20.98 12.51 1.16
C LYS A 98 19.53 12.11 1.41
N THR A 99 18.57 13.02 1.28
CA THR A 99 17.16 12.62 1.22
C THR A 99 16.87 11.93 -0.10
N ASN A 100 15.87 11.05 -0.11
CA ASN A 100 15.44 10.38 -1.33
C ASN A 100 13.97 10.57 -1.65
N SER A 101 13.67 10.40 -2.94
CA SER A 101 12.34 10.50 -3.53
C SER A 101 12.16 9.42 -4.58
N PHE A 102 10.90 9.11 -4.90
CA PHE A 102 10.52 7.99 -5.76
C PHE A 102 9.50 8.45 -6.81
N PRO A 103 9.89 9.29 -7.77
CA PRO A 103 8.97 9.76 -8.80
C PRO A 103 8.41 8.60 -9.63
N ASN A 104 7.09 8.60 -9.83
CA ASN A 104 6.35 7.65 -10.67
C ASN A 104 6.48 6.18 -10.25
N HIS A 105 6.83 5.91 -8.99
CA HIS A 105 6.92 4.53 -8.48
C HIS A 105 5.56 3.83 -8.47
N GLU A 106 4.45 4.56 -8.42
CA GLU A 106 3.12 3.98 -8.48
C GLU A 106 2.84 3.38 -9.87
N GLU A 107 3.10 4.13 -10.94
CA GLU A 107 2.91 3.68 -12.34
C GLU A 107 3.86 2.54 -12.69
N LYS A 108 5.15 2.69 -12.36
CA LYS A 108 6.15 1.64 -12.60
C LYS A 108 5.86 0.41 -11.75
N GLY A 109 5.38 0.59 -10.52
CA GLY A 109 4.95 -0.46 -9.61
C GLY A 109 3.79 -1.26 -10.18
N ALA A 110 2.77 -0.61 -10.74
CA ALA A 110 1.64 -1.26 -11.39
C ALA A 110 2.07 -2.14 -12.59
N ILE A 111 2.97 -1.62 -13.44
CA ILE A 111 3.54 -2.37 -14.57
C ILE A 111 4.33 -3.60 -14.08
N LYS A 112 5.16 -3.43 -13.05
CA LYS A 112 5.96 -4.50 -12.45
C LYS A 112 5.07 -5.56 -11.78
N ALA A 113 4.06 -5.12 -11.03
CA ALA A 113 3.08 -5.98 -10.37
C ALA A 113 2.32 -6.86 -11.37
N LYS A 114 1.98 -6.35 -12.57
CA LYS A 114 1.37 -7.16 -13.63
C LYS A 114 2.18 -8.41 -13.99
N ASN A 115 3.51 -8.32 -13.96
CA ASN A 115 4.39 -9.45 -14.24
C ASN A 115 4.55 -10.37 -13.02
N ILE A 116 4.71 -9.80 -11.83
CA ILE A 116 4.81 -10.56 -10.57
C ILE A 116 3.55 -11.41 -10.37
N LEU A 117 2.37 -10.82 -10.56
CA LEU A 117 1.07 -11.48 -10.35
C LEU A 117 0.80 -12.65 -11.32
N LYS A 118 1.57 -12.81 -12.40
CA LYS A 118 1.49 -14.02 -13.25
C LYS A 118 1.95 -15.28 -12.52
N ARG A 119 2.75 -15.13 -11.46
CA ARG A 119 3.23 -16.23 -10.62
C ARG A 119 2.18 -16.69 -9.61
N PHE A 120 1.07 -15.98 -9.46
CA PHE A 120 0.02 -16.20 -8.47
C PHE A 120 -1.22 -16.91 -9.06
N GLU A 121 -1.91 -17.66 -8.22
CA GLU A 121 -3.18 -18.34 -8.50
C GLU A 121 -4.37 -17.37 -8.46
N LEU A 122 -4.34 -16.36 -9.33
CA LEU A 122 -5.34 -15.29 -9.41
C LEU A 122 -5.97 -15.24 -10.81
N SER A 123 -7.27 -14.97 -10.85
CA SER A 123 -8.01 -14.59 -12.05
C SER A 123 -7.58 -13.21 -12.54
N ASP A 124 -7.88 -12.89 -13.80
CA ASP A 124 -7.49 -11.61 -14.39
C ASP A 124 -8.18 -10.41 -13.72
N ASP A 125 -9.41 -10.56 -13.22
CA ASP A 125 -10.11 -9.47 -12.54
C ASP A 125 -9.55 -9.22 -11.13
N GLU A 126 -9.12 -10.26 -10.42
CA GLU A 126 -8.39 -10.13 -9.16
C GLU A 126 -7.05 -9.41 -9.36
N LYS A 127 -6.31 -9.76 -10.43
CA LYS A 127 -5.07 -9.08 -10.79
C LYS A 127 -5.30 -7.61 -11.14
N LYS A 128 -6.32 -7.31 -11.96
CA LYS A 128 -6.67 -5.92 -12.31
C LYS A 128 -6.98 -5.10 -11.07
N PHE A 129 -7.76 -5.66 -10.13
CA PHE A 129 -8.08 -4.99 -8.87
C PHE A 129 -6.83 -4.64 -8.06
N ILE A 130 -5.91 -5.58 -7.88
CA ILE A 130 -4.64 -5.36 -7.17
C ILE A 130 -3.81 -4.27 -7.88
N ILE A 131 -3.65 -4.37 -9.20
CA ILE A 131 -2.84 -3.44 -10.00
C ILE A 131 -3.43 -2.03 -9.92
N SER A 132 -4.75 -1.87 -10.00
CA SER A 132 -5.39 -0.56 -9.91
C SER A 132 -5.19 0.10 -8.54
N ILE A 133 -5.17 -0.67 -7.44
CA ILE A 133 -4.84 -0.14 -6.12
C ILE A 133 -3.38 0.32 -6.08
N ILE A 134 -2.44 -0.51 -6.54
CA ILE A 134 -1.01 -0.17 -6.58
C ILE A 134 -0.76 1.11 -7.39
N GLU A 135 -1.38 1.25 -8.56
CA GLU A 135 -1.22 2.44 -9.40
C GLU A 135 -1.72 3.74 -8.74
N ASN A 136 -2.73 3.63 -7.86
CA ASN A 136 -3.41 4.77 -7.27
C ASN A 136 -3.11 4.97 -5.78
N HIS A 137 -2.23 4.15 -5.19
CA HIS A 137 -2.01 4.12 -3.75
C HIS A 137 -1.51 5.45 -3.16
N GLY A 138 -0.74 6.23 -3.94
CA GLY A 138 -0.27 7.55 -3.55
C GLY A 138 -1.30 8.69 -3.70
N GLN A 139 -2.46 8.46 -4.33
CA GLN A 139 -3.46 9.51 -4.57
C GLN A 139 -4.03 10.10 -3.28
N PRO A 140 -4.45 9.30 -2.27
CA PRO A 140 -4.92 9.85 -1.01
C PRO A 140 -3.87 10.71 -0.31
N HIS A 141 -2.59 10.33 -0.41
CA HIS A 141 -1.50 11.08 0.20
C HIS A 141 -1.31 12.46 -0.42
N LYS A 142 -1.41 12.52 -1.75
CA LYS A 142 -1.36 13.76 -2.55
C LYS A 142 -2.55 14.66 -2.23
N ILE A 143 -3.75 14.11 -2.22
CA ILE A 143 -4.99 14.86 -1.94
C ILE A 143 -4.98 15.45 -0.52
N LEU A 144 -4.68 14.64 0.50
CA LEU A 144 -4.62 15.14 1.88
C LEU A 144 -3.43 16.07 2.12
N GLY A 145 -2.41 16.03 1.26
CA GLY A 145 -1.26 16.94 1.31
C GLY A 145 -1.60 18.39 0.97
N SER A 146 -2.62 18.65 0.14
CA SER A 146 -3.00 20.03 -0.24
C SER A 146 -3.82 20.75 0.84
N ARG A 147 -4.48 20.01 1.74
CA ARG A 147 -5.39 20.45 2.82
C ARG A 147 -6.60 21.29 2.38
N GLU A 148 -6.42 22.37 1.65
CA GLU A 148 -7.47 23.35 1.32
C GLU A 148 -8.57 22.75 0.42
N ASP A 149 -8.18 21.99 -0.60
CA ASP A 149 -9.10 21.43 -1.62
C ASP A 149 -9.38 19.93 -1.44
N CYS A 150 -9.01 19.37 -0.28
CA CYS A 150 -9.00 17.92 -0.13
C CYS A 150 -10.39 17.29 -0.26
N GLU A 151 -11.45 17.91 0.28
CA GLU A 151 -12.81 17.33 0.23
C GLU A 151 -13.35 17.14 -1.20
N GLN A 152 -13.20 18.15 -2.06
CA GLN A 152 -13.64 18.03 -3.45
C GLN A 152 -12.80 17.01 -4.20
N ALA A 153 -11.47 17.05 -4.02
CA ALA A 153 -10.58 16.10 -4.67
C ALA A 153 -10.82 14.64 -4.21
N LEU A 154 -11.20 14.42 -2.96
CA LEU A 154 -11.61 13.12 -2.44
C LEU A 154 -12.91 12.64 -3.09
N ASN A 155 -13.90 13.53 -3.23
CA ASN A 155 -15.14 13.22 -3.94
C ASN A 155 -14.88 12.88 -5.41
N ASP A 156 -14.05 13.64 -6.10
CA ASP A 156 -13.67 13.39 -7.49
C ASP A 156 -12.95 12.04 -7.61
N PHE A 157 -12.06 11.71 -6.67
CA PHE A 157 -11.39 10.42 -6.62
C PHE A 157 -12.38 9.26 -6.41
N LYS A 158 -13.35 9.41 -5.50
CA LYS A 158 -14.42 8.44 -5.27
C LYS A 158 -15.28 8.21 -6.51
N ILE A 159 -15.64 9.28 -7.23
CA ILE A 159 -16.41 9.20 -8.47
C ILE A 159 -15.62 8.50 -9.58
N LYS A 160 -14.31 8.81 -9.69
CA LYS A 160 -13.44 8.23 -10.71
C LYS A 160 -13.15 6.75 -10.47
N MET A 161 -12.97 6.36 -9.21
CA MET A 161 -12.48 5.03 -8.82
C MET A 161 -13.36 4.35 -7.75
N PRO A 162 -14.69 4.25 -7.94
CA PRO A 162 -15.61 3.83 -6.86
C PRO A 162 -15.34 2.41 -6.36
N ASN A 163 -14.83 1.52 -7.23
CA ASN A 163 -14.65 0.10 -6.92
C ASN A 163 -13.43 -0.21 -6.04
N ILE A 164 -12.46 0.71 -5.98
CA ILE A 164 -11.20 0.59 -5.23
C ILE A 164 -11.01 1.71 -4.20
N TYR A 165 -11.96 2.65 -4.10
CA TYR A 165 -11.79 3.86 -3.31
C TYR A 165 -11.52 3.55 -1.84
N ASN A 166 -12.37 2.74 -1.20
CA ASN A 166 -12.21 2.37 0.21
C ASN A 166 -10.92 1.58 0.45
N GLU A 167 -10.56 0.69 -0.47
CA GLU A 167 -9.32 -0.11 -0.37
C GLU A 167 -8.07 0.75 -0.48
N THR A 168 -8.08 1.70 -1.41
CA THR A 168 -6.97 2.64 -1.60
C THR A 168 -6.84 3.56 -0.40
N MET A 169 -7.97 3.98 0.18
CA MET A 169 -7.99 4.75 1.43
C MET A 169 -7.48 3.97 2.63
N LEU A 170 -7.89 2.70 2.76
CA LEU A 170 -7.41 1.84 3.83
C LEU A 170 -5.91 1.59 3.70
N LEU A 171 -5.41 1.32 2.48
CA LEU A 171 -3.99 1.19 2.23
C LEU A 171 -3.24 2.47 2.61
N ALA A 172 -3.70 3.65 2.18
CA ALA A 172 -3.07 4.92 2.55
C ALA A 172 -3.10 5.19 4.07
N MET A 173 -4.15 4.76 4.76
CA MET A 173 -4.23 4.84 6.21
C MET A 173 -3.16 3.98 6.89
N VAL A 174 -3.07 2.69 6.54
CA VAL A 174 -2.10 1.79 7.17
C VAL A 174 -0.67 2.09 6.75
N ASP A 175 -0.48 2.68 5.56
CA ASP A 175 0.80 3.19 5.08
C ASP A 175 1.26 4.39 5.92
N THR A 176 0.32 5.30 6.24
CA THR A 176 0.58 6.40 7.19
C THR A 176 0.92 5.87 8.58
N MET A 177 0.18 4.87 9.08
CA MET A 177 0.41 4.24 10.39
C MET A 177 1.75 3.49 10.48
N GLY A 178 2.17 2.85 9.39
CA GLY A 178 3.45 2.13 9.30
C GLY A 178 4.66 3.04 9.12
N SER A 179 4.44 4.33 8.81
CA SER A 179 5.51 5.32 8.58
C SER A 179 6.05 5.95 9.88
N LYS A 180 7.06 6.82 9.73
CA LYS A 180 7.60 7.68 10.79
C LYS A 180 6.88 9.01 10.97
N LEU A 181 5.77 9.22 10.26
CA LEU A 181 5.08 10.52 10.28
C LEU A 181 4.54 10.87 11.67
N GLU A 182 4.10 9.90 12.47
CA GLU A 182 3.61 10.16 13.84
C GLU A 182 4.70 10.81 14.70
N GLN A 183 5.94 10.36 14.58
CA GLN A 183 7.06 10.89 15.36
C GLN A 183 7.59 12.20 14.78
N ASN A 184 7.63 12.31 13.44
CA ASN A 184 8.29 13.44 12.76
C ASN A 184 7.36 14.64 12.53
N GLU A 185 6.07 14.41 12.28
CA GLU A 185 5.07 15.45 11.98
C GLU A 185 3.69 15.08 12.57
N LYS A 186 3.61 14.98 13.91
CA LYS A 186 2.40 14.49 14.60
C LYS A 186 1.09 15.15 14.16
N GLU A 187 1.06 16.47 13.95
CA GLU A 187 -0.16 17.16 13.50
C GLU A 187 -0.62 16.68 12.12
N ASN A 188 0.32 16.46 11.20
CA ASN A 188 0.03 15.95 9.86
C ASN A 188 -0.45 14.49 9.92
N TYR A 189 0.17 13.68 10.78
CA TYR A 189 -0.28 12.32 11.07
C TYR A 189 -1.71 12.30 11.62
N ASP A 190 -1.98 13.04 12.70
CA ASP A 190 -3.29 13.08 13.35
C ASP A 190 -4.38 13.54 12.37
N PHE A 191 -4.10 14.56 11.56
CA PHE A 191 -5.00 15.02 10.50
C PHE A 191 -5.35 13.91 9.51
N ARG A 192 -4.32 13.21 8.97
CA ARG A 192 -4.51 12.14 7.99
C ARG A 192 -5.28 10.96 8.57
N ILE A 193 -4.87 10.46 9.73
CA ILE A 193 -5.55 9.33 10.39
C ILE A 193 -7.00 9.68 10.71
N SER A 194 -7.27 10.89 11.22
CA SER A 194 -8.64 11.33 11.48
C SER A 194 -9.48 11.36 10.20
N LYS A 195 -8.93 11.81 9.07
CA LYS A 195 -9.62 11.84 7.78
C LYS A 195 -9.89 10.43 7.26
N TYR A 196 -8.90 9.54 7.27
CA TYR A 196 -9.07 8.16 6.82
C TYR A 196 -10.11 7.42 7.65
N LYS A 197 -10.05 7.52 8.99
CA LYS A 197 -11.02 6.92 9.89
C LYS A 197 -12.45 7.39 9.61
N ASN A 198 -12.64 8.70 9.40
CA ASN A 198 -13.94 9.25 9.07
C ASN A 198 -14.48 8.71 7.74
N ILE A 199 -13.63 8.64 6.70
CA ILE A 199 -14.00 8.14 5.37
C ILE A 199 -14.35 6.65 5.39
N LEU A 200 -13.61 5.87 6.18
CA LEU A 200 -13.74 4.41 6.27
C LEU A 200 -14.74 3.97 7.35
N GLU A 201 -15.32 4.92 8.08
CA GLU A 201 -16.24 4.68 9.20
C GLU A 201 -15.62 3.79 10.31
N LEU A 202 -14.32 3.95 10.56
CA LEU A 202 -13.58 3.24 11.61
C LEU A 202 -13.49 4.13 12.86
N ILE A 203 -14.01 3.63 14.01
CA ILE A 203 -14.00 4.33 15.31
C ILE A 203 -12.66 4.08 16.01
#